data_AF-A0A0R2K497-F1
#
_entry.id   AF-A0A0R2K497-F1
#
_cell.length_a   1.000
_cell.length_b   1.000
_cell.length_c   1.000
_cell.angle_alpha   90.00
_cell.angle_beta   90.00
_cell.angle_gamma   90.00
#
_symmetry.space_group_name_H-M   'P 1'
#
loop_
_entity.id
_entity.type
_entity.pdbx_description
1 polymer ?
#
loop_
_entity_poly.entity_id
_entity_poly.type
_entity_poly.pdbx_seq_one_letter_code
_entity_poly.pdbx_strand_id
1 'polypeptide(L)'
;MVNSGVSSVVLALIIGGMIGSDLGGPVNKAAWMTGNILLAEKIYTPAMMANVAIAGIPLGYAVATLLFKKRFSSELLDAGRRDWFMGFVGITEGAIPFTLMSPLKLIPINMLAGAAGSATTVLLGAKANISPVGGIYGFVTLHNGWAYLIGLAVCALIIGVLAPLAVDFTVTNTEEDNADDEDDIDFKFE
;
A
#
# COMPACT_ATOMS: atom_id res chain seq x y z
N MET A 1 21.63 14.34 -9.71
CA MET A 1 20.92 14.32 -11.01
C MET A 1 20.64 12.87 -11.39
N VAL A 2 19.46 12.34 -11.08
CA VAL A 2 19.01 11.05 -11.65
C VAL A 2 18.48 11.35 -13.04
N ASN A 3 19.37 11.33 -14.04
CA ASN A 3 19.08 11.81 -15.40
C ASN A 3 19.08 10.67 -16.43
N SER A 4 18.50 9.53 -16.06
CA SER A 4 18.11 8.50 -17.00
C SER A 4 16.74 7.96 -16.57
N GLY A 5 15.72 8.11 -17.42
CA GLY A 5 14.34 7.70 -17.08
C GLY A 5 14.25 6.24 -16.61
N VAL A 6 15.13 5.37 -17.10
CA VAL A 6 15.27 3.97 -16.66
C VAL A 6 15.66 3.86 -15.17
N SER A 7 16.58 4.69 -14.68
CA SER A 7 16.99 4.68 -13.26
C SER A 7 15.85 5.12 -12.34
N SER A 8 15.05 6.10 -12.76
CA SER A 8 13.87 6.52 -11.99
C SER A 8 12.79 5.46 -11.95
N VAL A 9 12.57 4.73 -13.03
CA VAL A 9 11.58 3.63 -13.07
C VAL A 9 12.03 2.47 -12.17
N VAL A 10 13.30 2.08 -12.23
CA VAL A 10 13.84 1.03 -11.34
C VAL A 10 13.70 1.43 -9.87
N LEU A 11 14.01 2.69 -9.53
CA LEU A 11 13.82 3.20 -8.18
C LEU A 11 12.34 3.16 -7.75
N ALA A 12 11.42 3.51 -8.66
CA ALA A 12 9.99 3.45 -8.38
C ALA A 12 9.49 2.03 -8.10
N LEU A 13 9.98 1.05 -8.86
CA LEU A 13 9.66 -0.37 -8.64
C LEU A 13 10.13 -0.83 -7.26
N ILE A 14 11.36 -0.47 -6.88
CA ILE A 14 11.94 -0.85 -5.58
C ILE A 14 11.17 -0.19 -4.43
N ILE A 15 11.01 1.14 -4.46
CA ILE A 15 10.33 1.87 -3.39
C ILE A 15 8.87 1.42 -3.27
N GLY A 16 8.14 1.35 -4.39
CA GLY A 16 6.74 0.92 -4.38
C GLY A 16 6.58 -0.51 -3.88
N GLY A 17 7.49 -1.41 -4.26
CA GLY A 17 7.53 -2.79 -3.78
C GLY A 17 7.81 -2.89 -2.28
N MET A 18 8.80 -2.14 -1.77
CA MET A 18 9.15 -2.12 -0.35
C MET A 18 8.00 -1.61 0.54
N ILE A 19 7.22 -0.62 0.07
CA ILE A 19 6.05 -0.15 0.83
C ILE A 19 5.01 -1.27 1.00
N GLY A 20 4.82 -2.10 -0.04
CA GLY A 20 3.84 -3.19 -0.01
C GLY A 20 4.27 -4.46 0.71
N SER A 21 5.51 -4.56 1.21
CA SER A 21 6.02 -5.81 1.78
C SER A 21 5.49 -6.12 3.17
N ASP A 22 5.40 -5.11 4.04
CA ASP A 22 5.05 -5.29 5.46
C ASP A 22 4.09 -4.22 6.00
N LEU A 23 3.47 -3.43 5.11
CA LEU A 23 2.31 -2.56 5.38
C LEU A 23 2.43 -1.65 6.63
N GLY A 24 3.62 -1.13 6.89
CA GLY A 24 3.94 -0.30 8.06
C GLY A 24 5.08 -0.86 8.94
N GLY A 25 5.60 -2.03 8.58
CA GLY A 25 6.77 -2.65 9.20
C GLY A 25 8.11 -1.99 8.82
N PRO A 26 9.23 -2.64 9.18
CA PRO A 26 10.58 -2.09 8.99
C PRO A 26 10.95 -1.76 7.54
N VAL A 27 10.53 -2.57 6.57
CA VAL A 27 10.88 -2.41 5.15
C VAL A 27 10.10 -1.24 4.55
N ASN A 28 8.80 -1.14 4.81
CA ASN A 28 8.00 0.01 4.42
C ASN A 28 8.55 1.30 5.04
N LYS A 29 8.81 1.30 6.36
CA LYS A 29 9.38 2.47 7.04
C LYS A 29 10.75 2.86 6.51
N ALA A 30 11.61 1.91 6.14
CA ALA A 30 12.89 2.21 5.52
C ALA A 30 12.73 2.89 4.14
N ALA A 31 11.77 2.43 3.31
CA ALA A 31 11.47 3.06 2.03
C ALA A 31 10.89 4.46 2.20
N TRP A 32 9.93 4.63 3.12
CA TRP A 32 9.36 5.93 3.44
C TRP A 32 10.40 6.90 4.01
N MET A 33 11.25 6.44 4.92
CA MET A 33 12.35 7.23 5.50
C MET A 33 13.38 7.63 4.45
N THR A 34 13.68 6.75 3.49
CA THR A 34 14.52 7.09 2.33
C THR A 34 13.91 8.25 1.54
N GLY A 35 12.59 8.23 1.33
CA GLY A 35 11.83 9.33 0.76
C GLY A 35 12.03 10.64 1.52
N ASN A 36 11.89 10.61 2.85
CA ASN A 36 12.02 11.81 3.70
C ASN A 36 13.45 12.35 3.83
N ILE A 37 14.46 11.49 3.88
CA ILE A 37 15.86 11.93 3.90
C ILE A 37 16.16 12.67 2.60
N LEU A 38 15.78 12.10 1.46
CA LEU A 38 15.98 12.72 0.15
C LEU A 38 15.11 13.98 -0.02
N LEU A 39 13.93 14.01 0.60
CA LEU A 39 13.08 15.21 0.68
C LEU A 39 13.82 16.39 1.35
N ALA A 40 14.54 16.14 2.45
CA ALA A 40 15.34 17.14 3.15
C ALA A 40 16.48 17.69 2.27
N GLU A 41 17.04 16.85 1.41
CA GLU A 41 18.03 17.20 0.38
C GLU A 41 17.41 17.81 -0.89
N LYS A 42 16.11 18.15 -0.86
CA LYS A 42 15.34 18.70 -1.99
C LYS A 42 15.22 17.77 -3.20
N ILE A 43 15.34 16.46 -2.97
CA ILE A 43 15.10 15.40 -3.96
C ILE A 43 13.72 14.78 -3.66
N TYR A 44 12.69 15.28 -4.34
CA TYR A 44 11.30 15.01 -3.98
C TYR A 44 10.69 13.74 -4.63
N THR A 45 11.27 13.25 -5.72
CA THR A 45 10.71 12.11 -6.48
C THR A 45 10.57 10.81 -5.66
N PRO A 46 11.53 10.42 -4.81
CA PRO A 46 11.41 9.22 -3.99
C PRO A 46 10.23 9.27 -2.99
N ALA A 47 9.99 10.43 -2.38
CA ALA A 47 8.83 10.62 -1.51
C ALA A 47 7.50 10.47 -2.27
N MET A 48 7.42 11.02 -3.49
CA MET A 48 6.27 10.80 -4.38
C MET A 48 6.06 9.31 -4.69
N MET A 49 7.11 8.56 -5.01
CA MET A 49 7.03 7.12 -5.29
C MET A 49 6.48 6.34 -4.10
N ALA A 50 6.91 6.66 -2.88
CA ALA A 50 6.40 6.05 -1.66
C ALA A 50 4.92 6.39 -1.43
N ASN A 51 4.54 7.66 -1.58
CA ASN A 51 3.17 8.14 -1.36
C ASN A 51 2.14 7.43 -2.26
N VAL A 52 2.49 7.16 -3.53
CA VAL A 52 1.61 6.40 -4.46
C VAL A 52 1.28 5.03 -3.89
N ALA A 53 2.30 4.26 -3.48
CA ALA A 53 2.08 2.93 -2.94
C ALA A 53 1.33 2.99 -1.59
N ILE A 54 1.68 3.97 -0.74
CA ILE A 54 1.10 4.12 0.59
C ILE A 54 -0.42 4.35 0.52
N ALA A 55 -0.85 5.23 -0.37
CA ALA A 55 -2.27 5.50 -0.58
C ALA A 55 -2.95 4.41 -1.44
N GLY A 56 -2.26 3.89 -2.44
CA GLY A 56 -2.83 2.97 -3.43
C GLY A 56 -3.18 1.60 -2.88
N ILE A 57 -2.42 1.07 -1.91
CA ILE A 57 -2.62 -0.28 -1.38
C ILE A 57 -3.97 -0.41 -0.62
N PRO A 58 -4.29 0.44 0.38
CA PRO A 58 -5.61 0.43 1.02
C PRO A 58 -6.75 0.71 0.04
N LEU A 59 -6.57 1.67 -0.90
CA LEU A 59 -7.57 1.91 -1.95
C LEU A 59 -7.82 0.64 -2.78
N GLY A 60 -6.82 -0.21 -2.98
CA GLY A 60 -6.96 -1.47 -3.67
C GLY A 60 -7.90 -2.45 -2.96
N TYR A 61 -7.81 -2.58 -1.64
CA TYR A 61 -8.73 -3.42 -0.87
C TYR A 61 -10.13 -2.80 -0.76
N ALA A 62 -10.22 -1.47 -0.68
CA ALA A 62 -11.49 -0.75 -0.78
C ALA A 62 -12.19 -1.00 -2.14
N VAL A 63 -11.42 -1.05 -3.23
CA VAL A 63 -11.93 -1.41 -4.57
C VAL A 63 -12.26 -2.90 -4.66
N ALA A 64 -11.44 -3.78 -4.08
CA ALA A 64 -11.68 -5.23 -4.07
C ALA A 64 -13.04 -5.56 -3.43
N THR A 65 -13.31 -4.96 -2.27
CA THR A 65 -14.58 -5.14 -1.54
C THR A 65 -15.76 -4.56 -2.30
N LEU A 66 -15.57 -3.51 -3.12
CA LEU A 66 -16.63 -2.97 -3.97
C LEU A 66 -16.94 -3.88 -5.17
N LEU A 67 -15.91 -4.39 -5.86
CA LEU A 67 -16.04 -5.19 -7.09
C LEU A 67 -16.46 -6.64 -6.82
N PHE A 68 -15.93 -7.24 -5.75
CA PHE A 68 -16.09 -8.66 -5.44
C PHE A 68 -16.82 -8.89 -4.10
N LYS A 69 -17.81 -8.05 -3.76
CA LYS A 69 -18.54 -8.08 -2.46
C LYS A 69 -18.86 -9.47 -1.89
N LYS A 70 -19.25 -10.42 -2.74
CA LYS A 70 -19.65 -11.77 -2.34
C LYS A 70 -18.49 -12.66 -1.84
N ARG A 71 -17.25 -12.21 -2.03
CA ARG A 71 -16.01 -12.92 -1.69
C ARG A 71 -15.41 -12.45 -0.38
N PHE A 72 -16.12 -11.62 0.39
CA PHE A 72 -15.66 -11.03 1.63
C PHE A 72 -16.68 -11.27 2.75
N SER A 73 -16.18 -11.49 3.97
CA SER A 73 -16.99 -11.48 5.18
C SER A 73 -17.55 -10.08 5.49
N SER A 74 -18.53 -9.99 6.39
CA SER A 74 -19.07 -8.70 6.86
C SER A 74 -17.99 -7.80 7.43
N GLU A 75 -17.08 -8.35 8.21
CA GLU A 75 -16.01 -7.63 8.90
C GLU A 75 -15.04 -7.02 7.89
N LEU A 76 -14.70 -7.77 6.84
CA LEU A 76 -13.80 -7.29 5.79
C LEU A 76 -14.49 -6.32 4.82
N LEU A 77 -15.80 -6.43 4.60
CA LEU A 77 -16.57 -5.41 3.90
C LEU A 77 -16.60 -4.08 4.68
N ASP A 78 -16.63 -4.15 6.01
CA ASP A 78 -16.60 -2.99 6.90
C ASP A 78 -15.20 -2.37 6.94
N ALA A 79 -14.16 -3.20 7.01
CA ALA A 79 -12.77 -2.77 6.84
C ALA A 79 -12.55 -2.10 5.48
N GLY A 80 -13.10 -2.65 4.40
CA GLY A 80 -12.97 -2.08 3.05
C GLY A 80 -13.59 -0.69 2.92
N ARG A 81 -14.68 -0.42 3.66
CA ARG A 81 -15.27 0.94 3.72
C ARG A 81 -14.35 1.92 4.44
N ARG A 82 -13.66 1.47 5.50
CA ARG A 82 -12.65 2.28 6.21
C ARG A 82 -11.42 2.51 5.34
N ASP A 83 -11.04 1.54 4.51
CA ASP A 83 -9.86 1.60 3.66
C ASP A 83 -9.95 2.65 2.55
N TRP A 84 -11.16 3.07 2.17
CA TRP A 84 -11.30 4.31 1.39
C TRP A 84 -10.61 5.45 2.12
N PHE A 85 -11.02 5.75 3.34
CA PHE A 85 -10.44 6.84 4.13
C PHE A 85 -8.94 6.66 4.37
N MET A 86 -8.49 5.44 4.70
CA MET A 86 -7.08 5.14 4.92
C MET A 86 -6.24 5.42 3.66
N GLY A 87 -6.73 5.02 2.50
CA GLY A 87 -6.08 5.29 1.22
C GLY A 87 -6.10 6.78 0.83
N PHE A 88 -7.21 7.48 1.09
CA PHE A 88 -7.32 8.93 0.85
C PHE A 88 -6.29 9.72 1.67
N VAL A 89 -6.10 9.37 2.95
CA VAL A 89 -5.15 10.04 3.86
C VAL A 89 -3.71 9.54 3.63
N GLY A 90 -3.54 8.31 3.15
CA GLY A 90 -2.23 7.69 2.94
C GLY A 90 -1.73 6.95 4.17
N ILE A 91 -2.52 6.00 4.67
CA ILE A 91 -2.15 5.12 5.79
C ILE A 91 -2.19 3.68 5.28
N THR A 92 -1.03 3.06 5.12
CA THR A 92 -0.87 1.70 4.57
C THR A 92 -1.48 0.59 5.40
N GLU A 93 -1.57 0.81 6.70
CA GLU A 93 -1.96 -0.16 7.73
C GLU A 93 -3.41 -0.61 7.56
N GLY A 94 -4.24 0.15 6.83
CA GLY A 94 -5.61 -0.25 6.47
C GLY A 94 -5.67 -1.62 5.79
N ALA A 95 -4.62 -1.98 5.03
CA ALA A 95 -4.54 -3.25 4.31
C ALA A 95 -4.13 -4.47 5.15
N ILE A 96 -3.74 -4.28 6.42
CA ILE A 96 -3.29 -5.38 7.29
C ILE A 96 -4.38 -6.46 7.47
N PRO A 97 -5.63 -6.13 7.83
CA PRO A 97 -6.67 -7.14 8.07
C PRO A 97 -6.92 -8.03 6.85
N PHE A 98 -6.79 -7.49 5.65
CA PHE A 98 -6.91 -8.27 4.41
C PHE A 98 -5.69 -9.16 4.19
N THR A 99 -4.49 -8.59 4.33
CA THR A 99 -3.23 -9.30 4.03
C THR A 99 -3.01 -10.49 4.96
N LEU A 100 -3.46 -10.40 6.21
CA LEU A 100 -3.41 -11.49 7.19
C LEU A 100 -4.24 -12.72 6.80
N MET A 101 -5.23 -12.58 5.92
CA MET A 101 -6.04 -13.74 5.47
C MET A 101 -5.22 -14.74 4.65
N SER A 102 -4.21 -14.26 3.92
CA SER A 102 -3.26 -15.13 3.22
C SER A 102 -1.95 -14.38 2.93
N PRO A 103 -1.05 -14.23 3.92
CA PRO A 103 0.14 -13.39 3.80
C PRO A 103 1.03 -13.81 2.61
N LEU A 104 1.21 -15.12 2.42
CA LEU A 104 2.05 -15.68 1.36
C LEU A 104 1.59 -15.29 -0.05
N LYS A 105 0.29 -15.05 -0.25
CA LYS A 105 -0.29 -14.65 -1.54
C LYS A 105 -0.41 -13.14 -1.66
N LEU A 106 -0.83 -12.48 -0.58
CA LEU A 106 -1.22 -11.07 -0.60
C LEU A 106 -0.02 -10.12 -0.49
N ILE A 107 1.04 -10.48 0.24
CA ILE A 107 2.26 -9.67 0.30
C ILE A 107 2.87 -9.49 -1.11
N PRO A 108 3.11 -10.55 -1.91
CA PRO A 108 3.61 -10.36 -3.28
C PRO A 108 2.68 -9.52 -4.17
N ILE A 109 1.36 -9.63 -4.00
CA ILE A 109 0.38 -8.83 -4.76
C ILE A 109 0.49 -7.35 -4.35
N ASN A 110 0.60 -7.05 -3.06
CA ASN A 110 0.77 -5.69 -2.55
C ASN A 110 2.07 -5.06 -3.08
N MET A 111 3.18 -5.81 -3.02
CA MET A 111 4.47 -5.37 -3.54
C MET A 111 4.39 -5.08 -5.06
N LEU A 112 3.79 -5.99 -5.83
CA LEU A 112 3.60 -5.83 -7.27
C LEU A 112 2.76 -4.59 -7.59
N ALA A 113 1.67 -4.40 -6.88
CA ALA A 113 0.76 -3.27 -7.08
C ALA A 113 1.42 -1.93 -6.74
N GLY A 114 2.12 -1.85 -5.60
CA GLY A 114 2.87 -0.68 -5.20
C GLY A 114 3.97 -0.34 -6.22
N ALA A 115 4.75 -1.33 -6.63
CA ALA A 115 5.78 -1.17 -7.66
C ALA A 115 5.19 -0.67 -8.99
N ALA A 116 4.11 -1.29 -9.47
CA ALA A 116 3.45 -0.93 -10.72
C ALA A 116 2.83 0.47 -10.68
N GLY A 117 2.16 0.85 -9.57
CA GLY A 117 1.57 2.17 -9.41
C GLY A 117 2.63 3.28 -9.38
N SER A 118 3.70 3.09 -8.61
CA SER A 118 4.81 4.05 -8.53
C SER A 118 5.56 4.16 -9.86
N ALA A 119 5.84 3.04 -10.53
CA ALA A 119 6.47 3.04 -11.84
C ALA A 119 5.60 3.72 -12.91
N THR A 120 4.30 3.45 -12.93
CA THR A 120 3.34 4.09 -13.85
C THR A 120 3.35 5.61 -13.66
N THR A 121 3.33 6.08 -12.41
CA THR A 121 3.39 7.50 -12.08
C THR A 121 4.63 8.18 -12.69
N VAL A 122 5.79 7.54 -12.58
CA VAL A 122 7.06 8.04 -13.14
C VAL A 122 7.07 7.97 -14.66
N LEU A 123 6.60 6.87 -15.26
CA LEU A 123 6.54 6.67 -16.71
C LEU A 123 5.64 7.69 -17.41
N LEU A 124 4.52 8.04 -16.78
CA LEU A 124 3.60 9.06 -17.29
C LEU A 124 4.09 10.49 -17.03
N GLY A 125 5.27 10.65 -16.44
CA GLY A 125 5.96 11.94 -16.34
C GLY A 125 5.52 12.81 -15.16
N ALA A 126 4.99 12.21 -14.08
CA ALA A 126 4.79 12.94 -12.84
C ALA A 126 6.15 13.42 -12.29
N LYS A 127 6.24 14.71 -11.94
CA LYS A 127 7.46 15.31 -11.38
C LYS A 127 7.14 16.11 -10.14
N ALA A 128 7.88 15.85 -9.07
CA ALA A 128 7.81 16.59 -7.83
C ALA A 128 8.83 17.74 -7.86
N ASN A 129 8.36 18.98 -8.03
CA ASN A 129 9.20 20.19 -8.01
C ASN A 129 9.20 20.87 -6.63
N ILE A 130 8.22 20.54 -5.80
CA ILE A 130 8.08 20.93 -4.40
C ILE A 130 7.81 19.68 -3.58
N SER A 131 7.86 19.79 -2.26
CA SER A 131 7.57 18.68 -1.36
C SER A 131 6.17 18.11 -1.64
N PRO A 132 6.04 16.82 -2.00
CA PRO A 132 4.75 16.21 -2.28
C PRO A 132 3.94 16.04 -1.00
N VAL A 133 2.65 16.38 -1.05
CA VAL A 133 1.71 16.10 0.04
C VAL A 133 1.42 14.59 0.09
N GLY A 134 1.22 14.06 1.30
CA GLY A 134 0.82 12.67 1.51
C GLY A 134 -0.62 12.35 1.07
N GLY A 135 -0.94 11.07 0.91
CA GLY A 135 -2.27 10.61 0.53
C GLY A 135 -2.62 10.89 -0.93
N ILE A 136 -3.91 10.87 -1.25
CA ILE A 136 -4.38 11.13 -2.62
C ILE A 136 -4.07 12.57 -3.05
N TYR A 137 -4.05 13.52 -2.12
CA TYR A 137 -3.89 14.96 -2.36
C TYR A 137 -2.50 15.33 -2.92
N GLY A 138 -1.54 14.41 -2.88
CA GLY A 138 -0.21 14.58 -3.46
C GLY A 138 -0.24 15.08 -4.90
N PHE A 139 -1.27 14.73 -5.69
CA PHE A 139 -1.43 15.18 -7.08
C PHE A 139 -1.40 16.71 -7.24
N VAL A 140 -1.86 17.48 -6.25
CA VAL A 140 -1.94 18.96 -6.30
C VAL A 140 -0.55 19.59 -6.36
N THR A 141 0.42 18.95 -5.71
CA THR A 141 1.80 19.44 -5.59
C THR A 141 2.75 18.95 -6.68
N LEU A 142 2.23 18.16 -7.63
CA LEU A 142 3.03 17.53 -8.68
C LEU A 142 2.79 18.18 -10.04
N HIS A 143 3.86 18.36 -10.80
CA HIS A 143 3.73 18.55 -12.24
C HIS A 143 3.24 17.24 -12.87
N ASN A 144 2.26 17.32 -13.77
CA ASN A 144 1.48 16.17 -14.26
C ASN A 144 0.81 15.37 -13.14
N GLY A 145 0.17 16.03 -12.17
CA GLY A 145 -0.54 15.36 -11.07
C GLY A 145 -1.57 14.30 -11.49
N TRP A 146 -2.14 14.40 -12.69
CA TRP A 146 -3.02 13.36 -13.24
C TRP A 146 -2.30 11.99 -13.39
N ALA A 147 -0.99 11.98 -13.65
CA ALA A 147 -0.20 10.75 -13.74
C ALA A 147 -0.09 10.04 -12.38
N TYR A 148 -0.05 10.80 -11.28
CA TYR A 148 -0.11 10.27 -9.92
C TYR A 148 -1.44 9.59 -9.62
N LEU A 149 -2.55 10.21 -10.05
CA LEU A 149 -3.89 9.62 -9.91
C LEU A 149 -4.03 8.34 -10.73
N ILE A 150 -3.45 8.28 -11.93
CA ILE A 150 -3.42 7.04 -12.74
C ILE A 150 -2.57 5.98 -12.05
N GLY A 151 -1.41 6.32 -11.50
CA GLY A 151 -0.59 5.37 -10.75
C GLY A 151 -1.29 4.79 -9.52
N LEU A 152 -2.02 5.63 -8.77
CA LEU A 152 -2.89 5.19 -7.68
C LEU A 152 -3.96 4.23 -8.17
N ALA A 153 -4.64 4.58 -9.27
CA ALA A 153 -5.65 3.72 -9.87
C ALA A 153 -5.06 2.37 -10.33
N VAL A 154 -3.86 2.35 -10.92
CA VAL A 154 -3.17 1.11 -11.29
C VAL A 154 -2.85 0.25 -10.07
N CYS A 155 -2.30 0.84 -9.01
CA CYS A 155 -2.04 0.13 -7.76
C CYS A 155 -3.33 -0.47 -7.19
N ALA A 156 -4.39 0.35 -7.09
CA ALA A 156 -5.67 -0.06 -6.54
C ALA A 156 -6.35 -1.14 -7.40
N LEU A 157 -6.28 -1.04 -8.73
CA LEU A 157 -6.89 -2.04 -9.63
C LEU A 157 -6.15 -3.38 -9.60
N ILE A 158 -4.81 -3.38 -9.50
CA ILE A 158 -4.03 -4.62 -9.40
C ILE A 158 -4.47 -5.39 -8.15
N ILE A 159 -4.52 -4.75 -6.98
CA ILE A 159 -5.02 -5.40 -5.75
C ILE A 159 -6.51 -5.72 -5.89
N GLY A 160 -7.31 -4.76 -6.34
CA GLY A 160 -8.76 -4.85 -6.50
C GLY A 160 -9.23 -6.05 -7.32
N VAL A 161 -8.40 -6.51 -8.26
CA VAL A 161 -8.65 -7.69 -9.09
C VAL A 161 -7.88 -8.91 -8.58
N LEU A 162 -6.57 -8.81 -8.37
CA LEU A 162 -5.76 -10.00 -8.08
C LEU A 162 -5.97 -10.55 -6.68
N ALA A 163 -6.15 -9.70 -5.66
CA ALA A 163 -6.35 -10.15 -4.29
C ALA A 163 -7.61 -11.02 -4.14
N PRO A 164 -8.82 -10.58 -4.56
CA PRO A 164 -10.00 -11.43 -4.50
C PRO A 164 -9.82 -12.65 -5.40
N LEU A 165 -9.20 -12.56 -6.58
CA LEU A 165 -8.97 -13.75 -7.41
C LEU A 165 -8.08 -14.82 -6.73
N ALA A 166 -7.08 -14.41 -5.95
CA ALA A 166 -6.12 -15.31 -5.30
C ALA A 166 -6.59 -15.89 -3.95
N VAL A 167 -7.48 -15.19 -3.25
CA VAL A 167 -7.91 -15.50 -1.88
C VAL A 167 -9.42 -15.40 -1.78
N ASP A 168 -10.05 -16.35 -1.09
CA ASP A 168 -11.46 -16.22 -0.71
C ASP A 168 -11.54 -15.63 0.70
N PHE A 169 -12.03 -14.39 0.80
CA PHE A 169 -12.06 -13.64 2.06
C PHE A 169 -13.33 -13.93 2.88
N THR A 170 -14.10 -14.95 2.53
CA THR A 170 -15.23 -15.44 3.35
C THR A 170 -14.82 -16.47 4.39
N VAL A 171 -13.67 -17.13 4.19
CA VAL A 171 -13.18 -18.19 5.07
C VAL A 171 -12.08 -17.61 5.95
N THR A 172 -12.38 -17.41 7.23
CA THR A 172 -11.37 -17.11 8.24
C THR A 172 -10.48 -18.34 8.40
N ASN A 173 -9.19 -18.23 8.04
CA ASN A 173 -8.23 -19.31 8.32
C ASN A 173 -7.98 -19.34 9.82
N THR A 174 -8.60 -20.30 10.50
CA THR A 174 -8.49 -20.55 11.96
C THR A 174 -7.17 -21.22 12.37
N GLU A 175 -6.11 -21.13 11.57
CA GLU A 175 -4.89 -21.91 11.79
C GLU A 175 -3.88 -21.25 12.74
N GLU A 176 -4.01 -19.96 13.07
CA GLU A 176 -3.10 -19.28 14.02
C GLU A 176 -3.71 -19.01 15.42
N ASP A 177 -5.03 -19.13 15.61
CA ASP A 177 -5.69 -18.90 16.92
C ASP A 177 -5.46 -20.04 17.95
N ASN A 178 -4.83 -21.16 17.56
CA ASN A 178 -4.59 -22.29 18.48
C ASN A 178 -3.22 -22.25 19.18
N ALA A 179 -2.43 -21.19 19.02
CA ALA A 179 -1.09 -21.08 19.62
C ALA A 179 -1.02 -20.17 20.87
N ASP A 180 -2.04 -19.37 21.14
CA ASP A 180 -2.01 -18.35 22.21
C ASP A 180 -2.82 -18.72 23.47
N ASP A 181 -3.43 -19.92 23.52
CA ASP A 181 -4.30 -20.36 24.64
C ASP A 181 -3.57 -21.10 25.79
N GLU A 182 -2.23 -21.13 25.85
CA GLU A 182 -1.48 -21.83 26.91
C GLU A 182 -0.84 -20.96 28.02
N ASP A 183 -0.92 -19.62 27.99
CA ASP A 183 -0.23 -18.78 28.99
C ASP A 183 -1.17 -17.93 29.88
N ASP A 184 -2.30 -18.48 30.31
CA ASP A 184 -3.08 -17.93 31.44
C ASP A 184 -2.38 -18.25 32.78
N ILE A 185 -1.32 -17.50 33.10
CA ILE A 185 -0.68 -17.51 34.42
C ILE A 185 -1.54 -16.69 35.39
N ASP A 186 -2.37 -17.38 36.18
CA ASP A 186 -3.20 -16.82 37.26
C ASP A 186 -2.32 -16.29 38.43
N PHE A 187 -2.03 -14.99 38.42
CA PHE A 187 -1.38 -14.32 39.56
C PHE A 187 -2.38 -14.02 40.67
N LYS A 188 -2.51 -14.93 41.63
CA LYS A 188 -3.14 -14.65 42.92
C LYS A 188 -2.13 -14.00 43.86
N PHE A 189 -2.39 -12.76 44.27
CA PHE A 189 -1.72 -12.12 45.39
C PHE A 189 -2.52 -12.40 46.67
N GLU A 190 -1.90 -13.04 47.64
CA GLU A 190 -2.34 -13.15 49.04
C GLU A 190 -1.64 -12.11 49.91
#